data_AF-A0A2E6I192-F1
#
_entry.id   AF-A0A2E6I192-F1
#
_cell.length_a   1.000
_cell.length_b   1.000
_cell.length_c   1.000
_cell.angle_alpha   90.00
_cell.angle_beta   90.00
_cell.angle_gamma   90.00
#
_symmetry.space_group_name_H-M   'P 1'
#
loop_
_entity.id
_entity.type
_entity.pdbx_description
1 polymer ?
#
loop_
_entity_poly.entity_id
_entity_poly.type
_entity_poly.pdbx_seq_one_letter_code
_entity_poly.pdbx_strand_id
1 'polypeptide(L)'
;MAVYPSDIPNAFALTPHGGAGVIAVSSSLPRILEADEIEAVLAHEIAHLRNRDSLLSLTAGPFVQSISTVSSLFGFLLFIAILSGIAPP
;
A
#
# COMPACT_ATOMS: atom_id res chain seq x y z
N MET A 1 -11.67 -15.83 6.90
CA MET A 1 -11.27 -14.99 8.04
C MET A 1 -10.39 -15.85 8.94
N ALA A 2 -9.28 -15.30 9.42
CA ALA A 2 -8.32 -16.00 10.27
C ALA A 2 -8.01 -15.15 11.51
N VAL A 3 -7.78 -15.80 12.64
CA VAL A 3 -7.29 -15.14 13.87
C VAL A 3 -5.85 -15.58 14.10
N TYR A 4 -4.95 -14.62 14.33
CA TYR A 4 -3.55 -14.91 14.61
C TYR A 4 -3.14 -14.40 16.00
N PRO A 5 -2.26 -15.12 16.72
CA PRO A 5 -1.81 -14.71 18.04
C PRO A 5 -0.91 -13.47 17.92
N SER A 6 -1.35 -12.35 18.50
CA SER A 6 -0.54 -11.13 18.62
C SER A 6 -1.12 -10.20 19.68
N ASP A 7 -0.23 -9.60 20.47
CA ASP A 7 -0.58 -8.61 21.50
C ASP A 7 -0.78 -7.21 20.93
N ILE A 8 -0.46 -7.00 19.65
CA ILE A 8 -0.65 -5.75 18.94
C ILE A 8 -2.02 -5.80 18.22
N PRO A 9 -2.94 -4.86 18.50
CA PRO A 9 -4.24 -4.81 17.84
C PRO A 9 -4.08 -4.48 16.35
N ASN A 10 -4.54 -5.39 15.48
CA ASN A 10 -4.52 -5.17 14.04
C ASN A 10 -5.53 -6.07 13.32
N ALA A 11 -6.03 -5.59 12.18
CA ALA A 11 -6.76 -6.38 11.19
C ALA A 11 -6.29 -5.96 9.80
N PHE A 12 -6.08 -6.92 8.90
CA PHE A 12 -5.66 -6.60 7.54
C PHE A 12 -6.13 -7.62 6.51
N ALA A 13 -6.37 -7.10 5.32
CA ALA A 13 -6.74 -7.82 4.12
C ALA A 13 -5.54 -8.40 3.36
N LEU A 14 -5.60 -9.69 3.02
CA LEU A 14 -4.64 -10.38 2.13
C LEU A 14 -5.38 -11.05 0.98
N THR A 15 -4.76 -11.10 -0.20
CA THR A 15 -5.25 -11.95 -1.30
C THR A 15 -4.14 -12.93 -1.70
N PRO A 16 -4.27 -14.23 -1.39
CA PRO A 16 -3.36 -15.26 -1.87
C PRO A 16 -3.35 -15.31 -3.40
N HIS A 17 -2.22 -15.68 -3.99
CA HIS A 17 -2.08 -15.74 -5.45
C HIS A 17 -3.12 -16.69 -6.08
N GLY A 18 -4.06 -16.14 -6.85
CA GLY A 18 -5.17 -16.90 -7.46
C GLY A 18 -6.26 -17.39 -6.50
N GLY A 19 -6.25 -16.95 -5.23
CA GLY A 19 -7.21 -17.36 -4.20
C GLY A 19 -8.22 -16.29 -3.82
N ALA A 20 -9.18 -16.67 -2.97
CA ALA A 20 -10.11 -15.72 -2.37
C ALA A 20 -9.39 -14.84 -1.33
N GLY A 21 -9.79 -13.56 -1.24
CA GLY A 21 -9.30 -12.65 -0.21
C GLY A 21 -9.59 -13.16 1.20
N VAL A 22 -8.61 -13.05 2.09
CA VAL A 22 -8.70 -13.45 3.49
C VAL A 22 -8.40 -12.24 4.36
N ILE A 23 -9.24 -12.01 5.37
CA ILE A 23 -8.98 -11.03 6.43
C ILE A 23 -8.37 -11.76 7.62
N ALA A 24 -7.22 -11.27 8.08
CA ALA A 24 -6.54 -11.73 9.28
C ALA A 24 -6.75 -10.71 10.42
N VAL A 25 -7.13 -11.18 11.60
CA VAL A 25 -7.41 -10.36 12.78
C VAL A 25 -6.53 -10.82 13.94
N SER A 26 -5.95 -9.87 14.68
CA SER A 26 -5.13 -10.22 15.86
C SER A 26 -6.00 -10.67 17.04
N SER A 27 -5.47 -11.56 17.87
CA SER A 27 -6.14 -12.04 19.09
C SER A 27 -6.36 -10.96 20.16
N SER A 28 -5.65 -9.83 20.07
CA SER A 28 -5.78 -8.68 20.98
C SER A 28 -6.88 -7.72 20.57
N LEU A 29 -7.27 -7.67 19.29
CA LEU A 29 -8.25 -6.70 18.78
C LEU A 29 -9.60 -6.75 19.52
N PRO A 30 -10.20 -7.93 19.81
CA PRO A 30 -11.47 -8.02 20.54
C PRO A 30 -11.38 -7.67 22.03
N ARG A 31 -10.17 -7.42 22.55
CA ARG A 31 -9.96 -6.99 23.95
C ARG A 31 -9.98 -5.47 24.08
N ILE A 32 -9.94 -4.75 22.96
CA ILE A 32 -9.80 -3.30 22.91
C ILE A 32 -11.02 -2.64 22.27
N LEU A 33 -11.58 -3.27 21.23
CA LEU A 33 -12.74 -2.77 20.49
C LEU A 33 -14.01 -3.53 20.87
N GLU A 34 -15.15 -2.84 20.86
CA GLU A 34 -16.46 -3.47 20.96
C GLU A 34 -16.89 -4.15 19.66
N ALA A 35 -17.91 -5.01 19.71
CA ALA A 35 -18.34 -5.80 18.56
C ALA A 35 -18.69 -4.93 17.33
N ASP A 36 -19.39 -3.81 17.54
CA ASP A 36 -19.80 -2.89 16.49
C ASP A 36 -18.60 -2.17 15.86
N GLU A 37 -17.57 -1.84 16.66
CA GLU A 37 -16.33 -1.22 16.18
C GLU A 37 -15.50 -2.21 15.38
N ILE A 38 -15.45 -3.47 15.80
CA ILE A 38 -14.78 -4.54 15.04
C ILE A 38 -15.49 -4.75 13.71
N GLU A 39 -16.83 -4.75 13.68
CA GLU A 39 -17.60 -4.86 12.44
C GLU A 39 -17.28 -3.71 11.48
N ALA A 40 -17.17 -2.47 11.99
CA ALA A 40 -16.78 -1.32 11.18
C ALA A 40 -15.37 -1.47 10.58
N VAL A 41 -14.39 -1.93 11.37
CA VAL A 41 -13.01 -2.19 10.88
C VAL A 41 -13.01 -3.31 9.84
N LEU A 42 -13.76 -4.39 10.06
CA LEU A 42 -13.85 -5.49 9.10
C LEU A 42 -14.53 -5.04 7.81
N ALA A 43 -15.59 -4.23 7.88
CA ALA A 43 -16.26 -3.68 6.71
C ALA A 43 -15.30 -2.82 5.86
N HIS A 44 -14.45 -2.01 6.52
CA HIS A 44 -13.40 -1.23 5.88
C HIS A 44 -12.39 -2.13 5.13
N GLU A 45 -11.88 -3.18 5.78
CA GLU A 45 -10.95 -4.13 5.17
C GLU A 45 -11.58 -4.96 4.03
N ILE A 46 -12.87 -5.32 4.14
CA ILE A 46 -13.62 -5.98 3.06
C ILE A 46 -13.74 -5.05 1.85
N ALA A 47 -13.99 -3.76 2.08
CA ALA A 47 -14.06 -2.78 1.01
C ALA A 47 -12.72 -2.71 0.26
N HIS A 48 -11.59 -2.65 0.97
CA HIS A 48 -10.26 -2.69 0.37
C HIS A 48 -9.99 -3.98 -0.44
N LEU A 49 -10.43 -5.15 0.05
CA LEU A 49 -10.36 -6.41 -0.72
C LEU A 49 -11.19 -6.36 -2.00
N ARG A 50 -12.44 -5.88 -1.90
CA ARG A 50 -13.37 -5.81 -3.04
C ARG A 50 -12.85 -4.85 -4.10
N ASN A 51 -12.29 -3.73 -3.68
CA ASN A 51 -11.75 -2.69 -4.55
C ASN A 51 -10.34 -3.02 -5.07
N ARG A 52 -9.70 -4.06 -4.53
CA ARG A 52 -8.34 -4.51 -4.89
C ARG A 52 -7.29 -3.42 -4.72
N ASP A 53 -7.45 -2.56 -3.73
CA ASP A 53 -6.59 -1.39 -3.53
C ASP A 53 -5.11 -1.79 -3.34
N SER A 54 -4.85 -2.90 -2.65
CA SER A 54 -3.49 -3.43 -2.48
C SER A 54 -2.85 -3.88 -3.81
N LEU A 55 -3.63 -4.47 -4.72
CA LEU A 55 -3.14 -4.86 -6.05
C LEU A 55 -2.95 -3.63 -6.95
N LEU A 56 -3.86 -2.65 -6.85
CA LEU A 56 -3.73 -1.39 -7.55
C LEU A 56 -2.47 -0.64 -7.10
N SER A 57 -2.23 -0.56 -5.80
CA SER A 57 -1.02 0.06 -5.25
C SER A 57 0.26 -0.67 -5.69
N LEU A 58 0.25 -2.02 -5.63
CA LEU A 58 1.40 -2.83 -6.06
C LEU A 58 1.71 -2.68 -7.55
N THR A 59 0.67 -2.56 -8.38
CA THR A 59 0.85 -2.43 -9.84
C THR A 59 1.14 -1.00 -10.27
N ALA A 60 0.43 0.00 -9.75
CA ALA A 60 0.59 1.41 -10.11
C ALA A 60 1.85 2.05 -9.50
N GLY A 61 2.24 1.64 -8.29
CA GLY A 61 3.39 2.20 -7.57
C GLY A 61 4.70 2.18 -8.40
N PRO A 62 5.09 1.04 -8.98
CA PRO A 62 6.26 0.96 -9.87
C PRO A 62 6.22 1.94 -11.04
N PHE A 63 5.06 2.14 -11.69
CA PHE A 63 4.95 3.09 -12.80
C PHE A 63 5.18 4.53 -12.35
N VAL A 64 4.57 4.93 -11.23
CA VAL A 64 4.76 6.28 -10.66
C VAL A 64 6.22 6.49 -10.27
N GLN A 65 6.85 5.49 -9.66
CA GLN A 65 8.27 5.53 -9.31
C GLN A 65 9.19 5.62 -10.53
N SER A 66 8.90 4.86 -11.59
CA SER A 66 9.67 4.94 -12.84
C SER A 66 9.60 6.32 -13.48
N ILE A 67 8.41 6.91 -13.59
CA ILE A 67 8.23 8.26 -14.14
C ILE A 67 8.98 9.29 -13.30
N SER A 68 8.87 9.20 -11.98
CA SER A 68 9.56 10.10 -11.05
C SER A 68 11.07 10.00 -11.16
N THR A 69 11.59 8.78 -11.33
CA THR A 69 13.03 8.52 -11.49
C THR A 69 13.55 9.11 -12.79
N VAL A 70 12.85 8.89 -13.91
CA VAL A 70 13.24 9.43 -15.22
C VAL A 70 13.20 10.96 -15.20
N SER A 71 12.15 11.56 -14.62
CA SER A 71 12.02 13.02 -14.50
C SER A 71 13.14 13.61 -13.66
N SER A 72 13.48 12.96 -12.54
CA SER A 72 14.57 13.39 -11.65
C SER A 72 15.93 13.27 -12.33
N LEU A 73 16.17 12.20 -13.07
CA LEU A 73 17.41 12.00 -13.82
C LEU A 73 17.56 13.04 -14.92
N PHE A 74 16.51 13.33 -15.67
CA PHE A 74 16.52 14.38 -16.69
C PHE A 74 16.85 15.75 -16.09
N GLY A 75 16.18 16.13 -14.99
CA GLY A 75 16.47 17.37 -14.29
C GLY A 75 17.90 17.44 -13.77
N PHE A 76 18.42 16.34 -13.24
CA PHE A 76 19.81 16.26 -12.78
C PHE A 76 20.81 16.39 -13.93
N LEU A 77 20.58 15.73 -15.06
CA LEU A 77 21.44 15.83 -16.24
C LEU A 77 21.41 17.25 -16.83
N LEU A 78 20.25 17.89 -16.89
CA LEU A 78 20.12 19.28 -17.33
C LEU A 78 20.89 20.22 -16.38
N PHE A 79 20.75 20.03 -15.06
CA PHE A 79 21.49 20.79 -14.06
C PHE A 79 23.01 20.67 -14.26
N ILE A 80 23.51 19.45 -14.49
CA ILE A 80 24.93 19.22 -14.79
C ILE A 80 25.34 19.85 -16.13
N ALA A 81 24.50 19.78 -17.16
CA ALA A 81 24.78 20.38 -18.48
C ALA A 81 24.86 21.91 -18.44
N ILE A 82 24.03 22.55 -17.60
CA ILE A 82 24.09 23.99 -17.34
C ILE A 82 25.38 24.35 -16.61
N LEU A 83 25.76 23.59 -15.57
CA LEU A 83 27.01 23.82 -14.84
C LEU A 83 28.26 23.60 -15.70
N SER A 84 28.23 22.65 -16.65
CA SER A 84 29.35 22.36 -17.55
C SER A 84 29.45 23.30 -18.75
N GLY A 85 28.49 24.22 -18.94
CA GLY A 85 28.45 25.17 -20.05
C GLY A 85 28.14 24.53 -21.41
N ILE A 86 27.59 23.30 -21.43
CA ILE A 86 27.26 22.55 -22.64
C ILE A 86 25.84 22.89 -23.17
N ALA A 87 24.95 23.39 -22.32
CA ALA A 87 23.59 23.78 -22.72
C ALA A 87 23.51 25.28 -23.11
N PRO A 88 22.78 25.67 -24.17
CA PRO A 88 22.57 27.07 -24.52
C PRO A 88 21.72 27.78 -23.43
N PRO A 89 21.91 29.11 -23.23
CA PRO A 89 21.21 29.87 -22.20
C PRO A 89 19.69 29.90 -22.40
#